data_AF-A0A8C4PKQ5-F1
#
_entry.id   AF-A0A8C4PKQ5-F1
#
_cell.length_a   1.000
_cell.length_b   1.000
_cell.length_c   1.000
_cell.angle_alpha   90.00
_cell.angle_beta   90.00
_cell.angle_gamma   90.00
#
_symmetry.space_group_name_H-M   'P 1'
#
loop_
_entity.id
_entity.type
_entity.pdbx_description
1 polymer ?
#
loop_
_entity_poly.entity_id
_entity_poly.type
_entity_poly.pdbx_seq_one_letter_code
_entity_poly.pdbx_strand_id
1 'polypeptide(L)'
;MSRQLNMDTLRQNFWKEEYLREKMVRCEWHRKHGSMAKAKQKAKAAAHLPLKLPTLHPTAPLSPPPAPKAVPSRATSPALEAPIQSEMYPVLPATRALLYEGISHDFQGRYRYLNTRKLDIPEMRYLFPITTNFTYGWQLGPPVKQEMVSCKTCRIESFFRKNGAFALLDPRDLAL
;
A
#
# COMPACT_ATOMS: atom_id res chain seq x y z
N MET A 1 -15.43 10.62 -44.01
CA MET A 1 -15.43 11.18 -42.64
C MET A 1 -14.01 11.53 -42.26
N SER A 2 -13.67 12.83 -42.21
CA SER A 2 -12.34 13.30 -41.84
C SER A 2 -12.08 12.99 -40.37
N ARG A 3 -10.95 12.33 -40.07
CA ARG A 3 -10.50 12.14 -38.69
C ARG A 3 -10.13 13.52 -38.15
N GLN A 4 -10.86 14.02 -37.16
CA GLN A 4 -10.44 15.20 -36.41
C GLN A 4 -9.10 14.88 -35.74
N LEU A 5 -8.02 15.50 -36.22
CA LEU A 5 -6.72 15.42 -35.57
C LEU A 5 -6.79 16.33 -34.34
N ASN A 6 -7.00 15.73 -33.17
CA ASN A 6 -7.10 16.41 -31.86
C ASN A 6 -5.78 17.06 -31.38
N MET A 7 -4.91 17.51 -32.29
CA MET A 7 -3.57 18.03 -32.01
C MET A 7 -3.36 19.40 -32.68
N ASP A 8 -4.30 20.31 -32.47
CA ASP A 8 -4.15 21.70 -32.88
C ASP A 8 -3.05 22.39 -32.06
N THR A 9 -2.34 23.34 -32.68
CA THR A 9 -1.27 24.12 -32.05
C THR A 9 -1.73 24.80 -30.76
N LEU A 10 -2.99 25.24 -30.70
CA LEU A 10 -3.60 25.82 -29.50
C LEU A 10 -3.64 24.82 -28.34
N ARG A 11 -4.00 23.57 -28.62
CA ARG A 11 -4.08 22.51 -27.60
C ARG A 11 -2.70 22.06 -27.14
N GLN A 12 -1.73 22.03 -28.06
CA GLN A 12 -0.33 21.76 -27.72
C GLN A 12 0.25 22.86 -26.81
N ASN A 13 -0.05 24.13 -27.09
CA ASN A 13 0.37 25.26 -26.26
C ASN A 13 -0.26 25.19 -24.87
N PHE A 14 -1.55 24.87 -24.79
CA PHE A 14 -2.23 24.69 -23.50
C PHE A 14 -1.57 23.60 -22.64
N TRP A 15 -1.25 22.44 -23.22
CA TRP A 15 -0.54 21.38 -22.50
C TRP A 15 0.88 21.78 -22.07
N LYS A 16 1.57 22.54 -22.91
CA LYS A 16 2.89 23.08 -22.58
C LYS A 16 2.81 24.02 -21.37
N GLU A 17 1.83 24.91 -21.34
CA GLU A 17 1.61 25.83 -20.22
C GLU A 17 1.28 25.10 -18.92
N GLU A 18 0.34 24.15 -18.96
CA GLU A 18 -0.02 23.31 -17.81
C GLU A 18 1.19 22.56 -17.26
N TYR A 19 2.00 21.94 -18.14
CA TYR A 19 3.20 21.22 -17.73
C TYR A 19 4.25 22.15 -17.09
N LEU A 20 4.48 23.32 -17.68
CA LEU A 20 5.42 24.30 -17.13
C LEU A 20 4.94 24.82 -15.76
N ARG A 21 3.65 25.07 -15.62
CA ARG A 21 3.02 25.47 -14.36
C ARG A 21 3.16 24.40 -13.30
N GLU A 22 2.86 23.15 -13.63
CA GLU A 22 3.02 22.05 -12.68
C GLU A 22 4.48 21.88 -12.25
N LYS A 23 5.42 21.96 -13.20
CA LYS A 23 6.86 21.90 -12.91
C LYS A 23 7.29 23.01 -11.94
N MET A 24 6.83 24.24 -12.17
CA MET A 24 7.10 25.39 -11.30
C MET A 24 6.57 25.14 -9.89
N VAL A 25 5.30 24.72 -9.76
CA VAL A 25 4.68 24.44 -8.46
C VAL A 25 5.41 23.32 -7.71
N ARG A 26 5.80 22.24 -8.40
CA ARG A 26 6.58 21.15 -7.80
C ARG A 26 7.95 21.64 -7.29
N CYS A 27 8.66 22.46 -8.07
CA CYS A 27 9.94 23.05 -7.66
C CYS A 27 9.78 23.97 -6.44
N GLU A 28 8.76 24.83 -6.44
CA GLU A 28 8.48 25.74 -5.32
C GLU A 28 8.11 24.97 -4.05
N TRP A 29 7.26 23.96 -4.17
CA TRP A 29 6.91 23.08 -3.06
C TRP A 29 8.15 22.38 -2.51
N HIS A 30 9.00 21.83 -3.38
CA HIS A 30 10.24 21.17 -2.96
C HIS A 30 11.21 22.16 -2.30
N ARG A 31 11.27 23.41 -2.77
CA ARG A 31 12.08 24.45 -2.14
C ARG A 31 11.60 24.78 -0.73
N LYS A 32 10.28 24.83 -0.50
CA LYS A 32 9.67 25.12 0.81
C LYS A 32 9.71 23.92 1.77
N HIS A 33 9.46 22.70 1.28
CA HIS A 33 9.19 21.52 2.11
C HIS A 33 10.19 20.37 1.93
N GLY A 34 11.12 20.46 0.98
CA GLY A 34 12.05 19.38 0.65
C GLY A 34 12.95 18.99 1.81
N SER A 35 13.44 19.96 2.60
CA SER A 35 14.23 19.68 3.81
C SER A 35 13.44 18.89 4.85
N MET A 36 12.20 19.28 5.12
CA MET A 36 11.30 18.58 6.05
C MET A 36 10.97 17.17 5.55
N ALA A 37 10.70 17.01 4.26
CA ALA A 37 10.44 15.70 3.66
C ALA A 37 11.66 14.76 3.79
N LYS A 38 12.86 15.26 3.51
CA LYS A 38 14.11 14.51 3.68
C LYS A 38 14.41 14.17 5.14
N ALA A 39 14.15 15.09 6.07
CA ALA A 39 14.29 14.84 7.50
C ALA A 39 13.35 13.72 7.97
N LYS A 40 12.07 13.76 7.56
CA LYS A 40 11.10 12.68 7.86
C LYS A 40 11.51 11.33 7.27
N GLN A 41 12.04 11.32 6.04
CA GLN A 41 12.56 10.10 5.42
C GLN A 41 13.75 9.52 6.20
N LYS A 42 14.70 10.36 6.60
CA LYS A 42 15.85 9.94 7.43
C LYS A 42 15.42 9.43 8.80
N ALA A 43 14.46 10.09 9.46
CA ALA A 43 13.93 9.67 10.75
C ALA A 43 13.22 8.30 10.66
N LYS A 44 12.41 8.08 9.61
CA LYS A 44 11.82 6.76 9.34
C LYS A 44 12.89 5.71 9.09
N ALA A 45 13.89 6.00 8.26
CA ALA A 45 14.98 5.06 8.00
C ALA A 45 15.76 4.72 9.27
N ALA A 46 16.03 5.69 10.14
CA ALA A 46 16.67 5.48 11.43
C ALA A 46 15.82 4.65 12.40
N ALA A 47 14.50 4.82 12.40
CA ALA A 47 13.59 4.00 13.19
C ALA A 47 13.53 2.53 12.73
N HIS A 48 13.83 2.27 11.46
CA HIS A 48 13.95 0.91 10.91
C HIS A 48 15.34 0.28 11.13
N LEU A 49 16.33 1.05 11.62
CA LEU A 49 17.60 0.45 12.03
C LEU A 49 17.39 -0.31 13.35
N PRO A 50 17.85 -1.57 13.45
CA PRO A 50 17.68 -2.36 14.66
C PRO A 50 18.42 -1.69 15.81
N LEU A 51 17.66 -1.33 16.86
CA LEU A 51 18.23 -0.84 18.13
C LEU A 51 19.17 -1.92 18.67
N LYS A 52 20.47 -1.60 18.73
CA LYS A 52 21.47 -2.45 19.40
C LYS A 52 21.26 -2.27 20.90
N LEU A 53 20.36 -3.06 21.48
CA LEU A 53 20.21 -3.14 22.93
C LEU A 53 21.52 -3.70 23.52
N PRO A 54 21.97 -3.21 24.69
CA PRO A 54 23.07 -3.82 25.41
C PRO A 54 22.80 -5.29 25.64
N THR A 55 23.76 -6.15 25.28
CA THR A 55 23.70 -7.58 25.53
C THR A 55 23.69 -7.80 27.04
N LEU A 56 22.53 -8.10 27.61
CA LEU A 56 22.46 -8.61 28.98
C LEU A 56 23.02 -10.03 28.96
N HIS A 57 24.13 -10.24 29.66
CA HIS A 57 24.62 -11.58 29.93
C HIS A 57 23.53 -12.34 30.71
N PRO A 58 23.27 -13.62 30.40
CA PRO A 58 22.33 -14.41 31.17
C PRO A 58 22.85 -14.53 32.61
N THR A 59 22.27 -13.75 33.53
CA THR A 59 22.31 -14.10 34.94
C THR A 59 21.61 -15.45 35.07
N ALA A 60 22.30 -16.39 35.70
CA ALA A 60 21.86 -17.78 35.91
C ALA A 60 20.37 -17.87 36.27
N PRO A 61 19.64 -18.90 35.79
CA PRO A 61 18.22 -19.03 36.05
C PRO A 61 17.98 -19.18 37.57
N LEU A 62 17.49 -18.11 38.19
CA LEU A 62 16.77 -18.21 39.44
C LEU A 62 15.54 -19.09 39.21
N SER A 63 15.34 -20.00 40.15
CA SER A 63 14.28 -21.01 40.27
C SER A 63 12.91 -20.57 39.70
N PRO A 64 12.10 -21.54 39.19
CA PRO A 64 10.76 -21.24 38.71
C PRO A 64 9.95 -20.48 39.76
N PRO A 65 9.25 -19.39 39.38
CA PRO A 65 8.37 -18.70 40.31
C PRO A 65 7.28 -19.68 40.79
N PRO A 66 6.92 -19.66 42.08
CA PRO A 66 5.81 -20.46 42.59
C PRO A 66 4.54 -20.13 41.81
N ALA A 67 3.75 -21.18 41.55
CA ALA A 67 2.54 -21.17 40.74
C ALA A 67 1.67 -19.91 40.92
N PRO A 68 1.04 -19.39 39.85
CA PRO A 68 0.16 -18.24 39.97
C PRO A 68 -0.96 -18.56 40.95
N LYS A 69 -0.96 -17.86 42.09
CA LYS A 69 -2.13 -17.77 42.96
C LYS A 69 -3.29 -17.29 42.10
N ALA A 70 -4.40 -18.02 42.19
CA ALA A 70 -5.64 -17.75 41.49
C ALA A 70 -5.91 -16.24 41.43
N VAL A 71 -5.95 -15.72 40.21
CA VAL A 71 -6.45 -14.37 39.94
C VAL A 71 -7.86 -14.32 40.52
N PRO A 72 -8.19 -13.38 41.42
CA PRO A 72 -9.58 -13.20 41.82
C PRO A 72 -10.35 -12.87 40.55
N SER A 73 -11.35 -13.71 40.24
CA SER A 73 -12.32 -13.46 39.18
C SER A 73 -12.83 -12.04 39.38
N ARG A 74 -12.35 -11.10 38.55
CA ARG A 74 -12.86 -9.74 38.52
C ARG A 74 -14.35 -9.88 38.29
N ALA A 75 -15.13 -9.65 39.34
CA ALA A 75 -16.57 -9.73 39.31
C ALA A 75 -17.04 -8.98 38.06
N THR A 76 -17.73 -9.70 37.18
CA THR A 76 -18.47 -9.10 36.09
C THR A 76 -19.44 -8.13 36.74
N SER A 77 -19.09 -6.85 36.75
CA SER A 77 -20.05 -5.79 37.01
C SER A 77 -21.23 -6.05 36.09
N PRO A 78 -22.49 -6.03 36.57
CA PRO A 78 -23.63 -6.03 35.67
C PRO A 78 -23.60 -4.67 34.97
N ALA A 79 -22.84 -4.61 33.88
CA ALA A 79 -22.91 -3.50 32.95
C ALA A 79 -24.34 -3.53 32.42
N LEU A 80 -25.10 -2.50 32.79
CA LEU A 80 -26.40 -2.20 32.23
C LEU A 80 -26.40 -2.56 30.73
N GLU A 81 -27.26 -3.50 30.38
CA GLU A 81 -27.65 -3.89 29.03
C GLU A 81 -28.28 -2.68 28.32
N ALA A 82 -27.48 -1.66 28.02
CA ALA A 82 -27.73 -0.87 26.84
C ALA A 82 -27.37 -1.80 25.69
N PRO A 83 -28.28 -2.06 24.73
CA PRO A 83 -27.90 -2.76 23.52
C PRO A 83 -26.84 -1.88 22.83
N ILE A 84 -25.57 -2.16 23.07
CA ILE A 84 -24.50 -1.69 22.20
C ILE A 84 -24.88 -2.36 20.89
N GLN A 85 -25.48 -1.59 19.98
CA GLN A 85 -25.81 -2.03 18.65
C GLN A 85 -24.47 -2.30 17.96
N SER A 86 -23.91 -3.48 18.22
CA SER A 86 -22.68 -3.95 17.62
C SER A 86 -22.96 -4.09 16.14
N GLU A 87 -22.31 -3.28 15.31
CA GLU A 87 -22.50 -3.29 13.86
C GLU A 87 -22.16 -4.66 13.22
N MET A 88 -21.43 -5.50 13.97
CA MET A 88 -20.87 -6.77 13.52
C MET A 88 -21.43 -7.95 14.31
N TYR A 89 -21.55 -9.08 13.64
CA TYR A 89 -21.85 -10.36 14.28
C TYR A 89 -20.75 -10.76 15.28
N PRO A 90 -21.13 -11.45 16.37
CA PRO A 90 -20.16 -11.96 17.32
C PRO A 90 -19.16 -12.88 16.64
N VAL A 91 -17.90 -12.74 17.04
CA VAL A 91 -16.79 -13.50 16.50
C VAL A 91 -16.81 -14.92 17.07
N LEU A 92 -16.52 -15.93 16.25
CA LEU A 92 -16.50 -17.32 16.68
C LEU A 92 -15.53 -17.50 17.87
N PRO A 93 -15.89 -18.19 18.97
CA PRO A 93 -15.04 -18.30 20.15
C PRO A 93 -13.64 -18.83 19.86
N ALA A 94 -13.52 -19.81 18.96
CA ALA A 94 -12.22 -20.35 18.53
C ALA A 94 -11.33 -19.28 17.89
N THR A 95 -11.89 -18.46 16.99
CA THR A 95 -11.14 -17.35 16.40
C THR A 95 -10.80 -16.28 17.44
N ARG A 96 -11.72 -15.96 18.35
CA ARG A 96 -11.47 -15.01 19.45
C ARG A 96 -10.37 -15.48 20.40
N ALA A 97 -10.27 -16.78 20.65
CA ALA A 97 -9.22 -17.37 21.49
C ALA A 97 -7.82 -17.07 20.95
N LEU A 98 -7.65 -16.99 19.62
CA LEU A 98 -6.38 -16.64 18.99
C LEU A 98 -5.83 -15.29 19.48
N LEU A 99 -6.66 -14.36 19.95
CA LEU A 99 -6.17 -13.08 20.50
C LEU A 99 -5.29 -13.25 21.74
N TYR A 100 -5.53 -14.32 22.50
CA TYR A 100 -4.88 -14.58 23.77
C TYR A 100 -3.79 -15.65 23.68
N GLU A 101 -3.57 -16.20 22.49
CA GLU A 101 -2.56 -17.23 22.24
C GLU A 101 -1.26 -16.62 21.70
N GLY A 102 -0.27 -16.40 22.56
CA GLY A 102 1.06 -15.95 22.16
C GLY A 102 1.19 -14.45 21.89
N ILE A 103 2.29 -14.04 21.25
CA ILE A 103 2.67 -12.64 21.04
C ILE A 103 2.61 -12.29 19.55
N SER A 104 2.06 -11.11 19.22
CA SER A 104 1.87 -10.67 17.83
C SER A 104 3.16 -10.45 17.05
N HIS A 105 4.24 -10.14 17.75
CA HIS A 105 5.57 -10.00 17.18
C HIS A 105 6.02 -11.30 16.48
N ASP A 106 5.74 -12.46 17.08
CA ASP A 106 6.16 -13.76 16.55
C ASP A 106 5.09 -14.37 15.63
N PHE A 107 4.26 -13.52 15.00
CA PHE A 107 3.15 -13.93 14.15
C PHE A 107 2.10 -14.81 14.85
N GLN A 108 1.93 -14.64 16.16
CA GLN A 108 0.90 -15.31 16.97
C GLN A 108 -0.15 -14.30 17.44
N GLY A 109 -1.08 -14.71 18.30
CA GLY A 109 -1.99 -13.78 18.96
C GLY A 109 -2.90 -13.04 17.98
N ARG A 110 -2.92 -11.71 18.16
CA ARG A 110 -3.62 -10.76 17.30
C ARG A 110 -3.26 -10.88 15.82
N TYR A 111 -2.02 -11.23 15.47
CA TYR A 111 -1.64 -11.41 14.07
C TYR A 111 -2.46 -12.53 13.42
N ARG A 112 -2.55 -13.69 14.08
CA ARG A 112 -3.37 -14.83 13.62
C ARG A 112 -4.85 -14.49 13.60
N TYR A 113 -5.33 -13.79 14.62
CA TYR A 113 -6.71 -13.32 14.67
C TYR A 113 -7.08 -12.45 13.45
N LEU A 114 -6.27 -11.43 13.14
CA LEU A 114 -6.56 -10.55 12.01
C LEU A 114 -6.45 -11.28 10.67
N ASN A 115 -5.48 -12.18 10.54
CA ASN A 115 -5.30 -12.97 9.32
C ASN A 115 -6.40 -14.01 9.08
N THR A 116 -6.98 -14.57 10.13
CA THR A 116 -8.13 -15.48 10.01
C THR A 116 -9.41 -14.68 9.77
N ARG A 117 -9.64 -13.63 10.56
CA ARG A 117 -10.87 -12.81 10.50
C ARG A 117 -11.03 -12.03 9.19
N LYS A 118 -9.95 -11.77 8.44
CA LYS A 118 -10.04 -11.12 7.11
C LYS A 118 -10.52 -12.06 6.00
N LEU A 119 -10.53 -13.38 6.22
CA LEU A 119 -11.02 -14.36 5.25
C LEU A 119 -12.56 -14.39 5.19
N ASP A 120 -13.22 -14.00 6.28
CA ASP A 120 -14.67 -13.87 6.34
C ASP A 120 -15.16 -12.74 5.43
N ILE A 121 -16.17 -13.05 4.62
CA ILE A 121 -16.83 -12.10 3.71
C ILE A 121 -17.59 -11.04 4.53
N PRO A 122 -17.55 -9.74 4.16
CA PRO A 122 -18.29 -8.66 4.81
C PRO A 122 -19.79 -8.95 4.98
N GLU A 123 -20.42 -9.62 4.01
CA GLU A 123 -21.84 -10.05 4.05
C GLU A 123 -22.17 -10.89 5.29
N MET A 124 -21.23 -11.74 5.73
CA MET A 124 -21.41 -12.61 6.89
C MET A 124 -20.90 -11.96 8.19
N ARG A 125 -20.26 -10.79 8.08
CA ARG A 125 -19.54 -10.13 9.17
C ARG A 125 -20.32 -8.99 9.79
N TYR A 126 -21.09 -8.26 8.98
CA TYR A 126 -21.86 -7.09 9.39
C TYR A 126 -23.35 -7.40 9.41
N LEU A 127 -24.08 -6.85 10.38
CA LEU A 127 -25.55 -6.94 10.44
C LEU A 127 -26.20 -6.10 9.33
N PHE A 128 -25.55 -4.99 8.99
CA PHE A 128 -26.03 -4.05 7.99
C PHE A 128 -25.70 -4.51 6.58
N PRO A 129 -26.56 -4.17 5.60
CA PRO A 129 -26.30 -4.49 4.22
C PRO A 129 -25.00 -3.82 3.74
N ILE A 130 -24.37 -4.46 2.76
CA ILE A 130 -23.18 -3.94 2.11
C ILE A 130 -23.50 -2.59 1.44
N THR A 131 -22.71 -1.57 1.79
CA THR A 131 -22.81 -0.24 1.18
C THR A 131 -21.98 -0.14 -0.11
N THR A 132 -22.25 0.88 -0.92
CA THR A 132 -21.50 1.16 -2.16
C THR A 132 -19.99 1.26 -1.95
N ASN A 133 -19.51 1.64 -0.76
CA ASN A 133 -18.08 1.69 -0.47
C ASN A 133 -17.37 0.33 -0.55
N PHE A 134 -18.10 -0.77 -0.38
CA PHE A 134 -17.54 -2.13 -0.49
C PHE A 134 -17.52 -2.65 -1.93
N THR A 135 -18.13 -1.95 -2.90
CA THR A 135 -18.04 -2.35 -4.32
C THR A 135 -16.63 -2.20 -4.89
N TYR A 136 -15.81 -1.32 -4.29
CA TYR A 136 -14.42 -1.13 -4.68
C TYR A 136 -13.49 -1.81 -3.67
N GLY A 137 -12.50 -2.56 -4.14
CA GLY A 137 -11.48 -3.19 -3.30
C GLY A 137 -11.91 -4.50 -2.62
N TRP A 138 -13.20 -4.84 -2.63
CA TRP A 138 -13.74 -6.13 -2.23
C TRP A 138 -14.54 -6.73 -3.40
N GLN A 139 -14.59 -8.07 -3.53
CA GLN A 139 -15.30 -8.75 -4.64
C GLN A 139 -14.86 -8.35 -6.07
N LEU A 140 -13.60 -7.92 -6.27
CA LEU A 140 -13.06 -7.59 -7.60
C LEU A 140 -12.88 -8.82 -8.54
N GLY A 141 -13.40 -9.98 -8.14
CA GLY A 141 -13.19 -11.25 -8.81
C GLY A 141 -11.72 -11.71 -8.73
N PRO A 142 -11.38 -12.83 -9.39
CA PRO A 142 -10.01 -13.21 -9.62
C PRO A 142 -9.30 -12.05 -10.33
N PRO A 143 -8.07 -11.67 -9.91
CA PRO A 143 -7.30 -10.69 -10.65
C PRO A 143 -7.15 -11.21 -12.07
N VAL A 144 -7.74 -10.53 -13.04
CA VAL A 144 -7.46 -10.79 -14.45
C VAL A 144 -5.96 -10.60 -14.58
N LYS A 145 -5.25 -11.68 -14.89
CA LYS A 145 -3.82 -11.60 -15.20
C LYS A 145 -3.74 -10.76 -16.46
N GLN A 146 -3.53 -9.46 -16.27
CA GLN A 146 -3.15 -8.59 -17.36
C GLN A 146 -1.78 -9.11 -17.79
N GLU A 147 -1.75 -9.92 -18.84
CA GLU A 147 -0.51 -10.22 -19.53
C GLU A 147 0.02 -8.86 -19.97
N MET A 148 0.98 -8.35 -19.20
CA MET A 148 1.65 -7.12 -19.53
C MET A 148 2.46 -7.44 -20.78
N VAL A 149 1.84 -7.19 -21.95
CA VAL A 149 2.49 -7.34 -23.23
C VAL A 149 3.71 -6.43 -23.16
N SER A 150 4.87 -7.06 -22.97
CA SER A 150 6.14 -6.37 -22.95
C SER A 150 6.37 -5.91 -24.39
N CYS A 151 5.87 -4.73 -24.73
CA CYS A 151 6.24 -4.03 -25.95
C CYS A 151 7.70 -3.60 -25.81
N LYS A 152 8.63 -4.56 -25.96
CA LYS A 152 10.09 -4.35 -25.94
C LYS A 152 10.56 -3.46 -27.11
N THR A 153 9.65 -3.07 -27.99
CA THR A 153 9.93 -2.33 -29.21
C THR A 153 8.96 -1.16 -29.35
N CYS A 154 8.98 -0.25 -28.37
CA CYS A 154 8.96 1.17 -28.76
C CYS A 154 10.29 1.42 -29.48
N ARG A 155 10.34 1.02 -30.76
CA ARG A 155 11.42 1.34 -31.68
C ARG A 155 11.32 2.85 -31.85
N ILE A 156 11.98 3.59 -30.97
CA ILE A 156 12.24 5.01 -31.18
C ILE A 156 13.26 5.02 -32.33
N GLU A 157 12.78 4.75 -33.53
CA GLU A 157 13.44 5.26 -34.73
C GLU A 157 13.25 6.76 -34.62
N SER A 158 14.21 7.42 -33.99
CA SER A 158 14.27 8.86 -33.97
C SER A 158 14.04 9.35 -35.40
N PHE A 159 13.04 10.22 -35.61
CA PHE A 159 12.79 10.88 -36.90
C PHE A 159 14.04 11.58 -37.47
N PHE A 160 15.04 11.83 -36.62
CA PHE A 160 16.30 12.47 -36.97
C PHE A 160 17.41 11.42 -37.12
N ARG A 161 18.07 11.43 -38.28
CA ARG A 161 19.34 10.75 -38.53
C ARG A 161 20.47 11.53 -37.86
N LYS A 162 21.44 10.84 -37.26
CA LYS A 162 22.59 11.50 -36.57
C LYS A 162 23.50 12.31 -37.51
N ASN A 163 23.50 12.00 -38.82
CA ASN A 163 24.46 12.55 -39.80
C ASN A 163 23.78 13.40 -40.91
N GLY A 164 22.62 14.01 -40.65
CA GLY A 164 21.90 14.83 -41.64
C GLY A 164 20.94 14.05 -42.54
N ALA A 165 20.36 14.71 -43.54
CA ALA A 165 19.22 14.21 -44.32
C ALA A 165 19.55 13.04 -45.26
N PHE A 166 20.79 12.97 -45.78
CA PHE A 166 21.22 11.92 -46.70
C PHE A 166 22.41 11.16 -46.13
N ALA A 167 22.32 9.83 -46.13
CA ALA A 167 23.44 8.97 -45.80
C ALA A 167 23.91 8.26 -47.08
N LEU A 168 25.19 8.44 -47.44
CA LEU A 168 25.80 7.92 -48.68
C LEU A 168 25.67 6.38 -48.81
N LEU A 169 25.45 5.68 -47.70
CA LEU A 169 25.29 4.22 -47.64
C LEU A 169 23.86 3.76 -47.36
N ASP A 170 22.87 4.66 -47.28
CA ASP A 170 21.48 4.24 -47.11
C ASP A 170 20.87 3.87 -48.46
N PRO A 171 20.43 2.62 -48.66
CA PRO A 171 19.82 2.19 -49.91
C PRO A 171 18.57 2.99 -50.31
N ARG A 172 17.92 3.72 -49.38
CA ARG A 172 16.78 4.60 -49.71
C ARG A 172 17.17 5.95 -50.30
N ASP A 173 18.40 6.39 -50.05
CA ASP A 173 18.91 7.69 -50.50
C ASP A 173 19.71 7.56 -51.83
N LEU A 174 19.99 6.33 -52.28
CA LEU A 174 20.68 5.97 -53.54
C LEU A 174 19.71 5.69 -54.70
N ALA A 175 18.62 6.46 -54.80
CA ALA A 175 17.74 6.41 -55.97
C ALA A 175 18.15 7.51 -56.97
N LEU A 176 18.84 7.12 -58.05
CA LEU A 176 18.90 7.86 -59.32
C LEU A 176 17.68 7.52 -60.16
#